data_AF-D7P7Q9-F1
#
_entry.id   AF-D7P7Q9-F1
#
_cell.length_a   1.000
_cell.length_b   1.000
_cell.length_c   1.000
_cell.angle_alpha   90.00
_cell.angle_beta   90.00
_cell.angle_gamma   90.00
#
_symmetry.space_group_name_H-M   'P 1'
#
loop_
_entity.id
_entity.type
_entity.pdbx_description
1 polymer ?
#
loop_
_entity_poly.entity_id
_entity_poly.type
_entity_poly.pdbx_seq_one_letter_code
_entity_poly.pdbx_strand_id
1 'polypeptide(L)'
;YACLGSLFGCASIWTMTMIAFDRYNVIVKGLSAKPMTNNGALLRIFGVWVFALFWTLAPFFGWNRYVPEGNMTACGTDYLTQTWLSRSYIIIYAIFVYWTPLLTIIYSYTFILKAVSAHEKNMREQAKKMNVASLRSQEAQNTSTEMKLAKVALVTISLWFMAWTPYLVINFTGIFKAAPISPLATIWGSLFAKANA
;
A
#
# COMPACT_ATOMS: atom_id res chain seq x y z
N TYR A 1 -5.42 21.66 -1.66
CA TYR A 1 -5.58 20.32 -1.05
C TYR A 1 -4.83 19.19 -1.77
N ALA A 2 -4.31 19.37 -3.00
CA ALA A 2 -3.58 18.32 -3.73
C ALA A 2 -2.42 17.69 -2.94
N CYS A 3 -1.59 18.52 -2.30
CA CYS A 3 -0.50 18.06 -1.44
C CYS A 3 -1.00 17.14 -0.32
N LEU A 4 -2.06 17.53 0.39
CA LEU A 4 -2.60 16.75 1.51
C LEU A 4 -3.16 15.41 1.02
N GLY A 5 -3.90 15.39 -0.10
CA GLY A 5 -4.40 14.14 -0.69
C GLY A 5 -3.26 13.20 -1.10
N SER A 6 -2.21 13.75 -1.71
CA SER A 6 -0.99 12.98 -2.05
C SER A 6 -0.26 12.48 -0.79
N LEU A 7 -0.22 13.29 0.27
CA LEU A 7 0.51 13.00 1.51
C LEU A 7 -0.15 11.84 2.25
N PHE A 8 -1.46 11.94 2.49
CA PHE A 8 -2.19 10.88 3.17
C PHE A 8 -2.33 9.63 2.32
N GLY A 9 -2.44 9.75 0.99
CA GLY A 9 -2.34 8.61 0.07
C GLY A 9 -1.02 7.86 0.20
N CYS A 10 0.11 8.58 0.20
CA CYS A 10 1.45 8.03 0.36
C CYS A 10 1.66 7.42 1.77
N ALA A 11 1.28 8.15 2.82
CA ALA A 11 1.41 7.68 4.20
C ALA A 11 0.56 6.41 4.44
N SER A 12 -0.64 6.33 3.87
CA SER A 12 -1.53 5.18 3.98
C SER A 12 -0.91 3.92 3.37
N ILE A 13 -0.45 3.97 2.12
CA ILE A 13 0.11 2.78 1.46
C ILE A 13 1.41 2.30 2.10
N TRP A 14 2.25 3.22 2.55
CA TRP A 14 3.48 2.85 3.25
C TRP A 14 3.20 2.30 4.66
N THR A 15 2.19 2.83 5.36
CA THR A 15 1.73 2.24 6.62
C THR A 15 1.22 0.81 6.41
N MET A 16 0.36 0.59 5.41
CA MET A 16 -0.13 -0.75 5.06
C MET A 16 1.00 -1.70 4.64
N THR A 17 2.01 -1.19 3.92
CA THR A 17 3.20 -1.97 3.54
C THR A 17 3.99 -2.41 4.77
N MET A 18 4.20 -1.51 5.75
CA MET A 18 4.86 -1.85 7.01
C MET A 18 4.08 -2.88 7.82
N ILE A 19 2.74 -2.78 7.83
CA ILE A 19 1.87 -3.78 8.47
C ILE A 19 2.01 -5.13 7.78
N ALA A 20 1.94 -5.19 6.45
CA ALA A 20 2.10 -6.42 5.68
C ALA A 20 3.46 -7.08 5.93
N PHE A 21 4.52 -6.27 5.97
CA PHE A 21 5.87 -6.75 6.25
C PHE A 21 6.02 -7.27 7.69
N ASP A 22 5.40 -6.62 8.67
CA ASP A 22 5.38 -7.10 10.04
C ASP A 22 4.64 -8.43 10.18
N ARG A 23 3.45 -8.56 9.57
CA ARG A 23 2.70 -9.82 9.54
C ARG A 23 3.50 -10.93 8.87
N TYR A 24 4.23 -10.62 7.80
CA TYR A 24 5.16 -11.56 7.19
C TYR A 24 6.24 -12.02 8.18
N ASN A 25 6.88 -11.11 8.91
CA ASN A 25 7.90 -11.49 9.88
C ASN A 25 7.31 -12.39 10.98
N VAL A 26 6.16 -12.03 11.56
CA VAL A 26 5.53 -12.81 12.64
C VAL A 26 5.08 -14.18 12.15
N ILE A 27 4.37 -14.26 11.02
CA ILE A 27 3.74 -15.51 10.55
C ILE A 27 4.75 -16.43 9.86
N VAL A 28 5.65 -15.88 9.05
CA VAL A 28 6.55 -16.69 8.21
C VAL A 28 7.86 -17.02 8.92
N LYS A 29 8.44 -16.06 9.67
CA LYS A 29 9.71 -16.31 10.39
C LYS A 29 9.48 -16.87 11.80
N GLY A 30 8.28 -16.75 12.36
CA GLY A 30 7.92 -17.34 13.65
C GLY A 30 8.90 -16.97 14.76
N LEU A 31 9.45 -17.98 15.45
CA LEU A 31 10.41 -17.82 16.56
C LEU A 31 11.73 -17.14 16.16
N SER A 32 12.08 -17.12 14.88
CA SER A 32 13.27 -16.41 14.38
C SER A 32 13.01 -14.91 14.13
N ALA A 33 11.75 -14.47 14.24
CA ALA A 33 11.39 -13.06 14.10
C ALA A 33 11.62 -12.32 15.41
N LYS A 34 12.29 -11.16 15.33
CA LYS A 34 12.30 -10.21 16.45
C LYS A 34 10.91 -9.57 16.55
N PRO A 35 10.18 -9.69 17.67
CA PRO A 35 8.87 -9.07 17.83
C PRO A 35 8.93 -7.54 17.65
N MET A 36 7.86 -6.96 17.12
CA MET A 36 7.76 -5.50 17.00
C MET A 36 7.65 -4.87 18.40
N THR A 37 8.65 -4.08 18.78
CA THR A 37 8.62 -3.24 19.98
C THR A 37 7.92 -1.91 19.70
N ASN A 38 7.34 -1.27 20.72
CA ASN A 38 6.71 0.06 20.60
C ASN A 38 7.65 1.10 19.99
N ASN A 39 8.92 1.15 20.43
CA ASN A 39 9.91 2.07 19.86
C ASN A 39 10.18 1.81 18.38
N GLY A 40 10.24 0.53 17.98
CA GLY A 40 10.36 0.13 16.58
C GLY A 40 9.14 0.50 15.75
N ALA A 41 7.94 0.41 16.31
CA ALA A 41 6.71 0.85 15.65
C ALA A 41 6.71 2.38 15.45
N LEU A 42 7.03 3.15 16.50
CA LEU A 42 7.12 4.61 16.44
C LEU A 42 8.16 5.08 15.41
N LEU A 43 9.33 4.44 15.36
CA LEU A 43 10.36 4.77 14.38
C LEU A 43 9.89 4.53 12.95
N ARG A 44 9.17 3.43 12.70
CA ARG A 44 8.60 3.14 11.37
C ARG A 44 7.53 4.15 10.98
N ILE A 45 6.63 4.50 11.91
CA ILE A 45 5.60 5.52 11.69
C ILE A 45 6.26 6.85 11.33
N PHE A 46 7.24 7.29 12.12
CA PHE A 46 8.00 8.50 11.83
C PHE A 46 8.66 8.46 10.46
N GLY A 47 9.30 7.34 10.11
CA GLY A 47 9.91 7.13 8.80
C GLY A 47 8.92 7.25 7.65
N VAL A 48 7.71 6.68 7.79
CA VAL A 48 6.63 6.78 6.79
C VAL A 48 6.21 8.24 6.60
N TRP A 49 6.03 9.01 7.67
CA TRP A 49 5.67 10.42 7.58
C TRP A 49 6.74 11.26 6.91
N VAL A 50 8.02 11.08 7.29
CA VAL A 50 9.14 11.78 6.67
C VAL A 50 9.24 11.45 5.19
N PHE A 51 9.07 10.17 4.83
CA PHE A 51 9.09 9.72 3.44
C PHE A 51 7.94 10.34 2.63
N ALA A 52 6.72 10.35 3.17
CA ALA A 52 5.56 10.92 2.51
C ALA A 52 5.70 12.45 2.35
N LEU A 53 6.22 13.15 3.37
CA LEU A 53 6.50 14.58 3.30
C LEU A 53 7.57 14.90 2.25
N PHE A 54 8.65 14.13 2.20
CA PHE A 54 9.70 14.33 1.20
C PHE A 54 9.13 14.34 -0.23
N TRP A 55 8.33 13.33 -0.58
CA TRP A 55 7.76 13.25 -1.91
C TRP A 55 6.73 14.34 -2.20
N THR A 56 5.84 14.61 -1.25
CA THR A 56 4.73 15.56 -1.46
C THR A 56 5.13 17.02 -1.35
N LEU A 57 6.27 17.31 -0.72
CA LEU A 57 6.84 18.65 -0.71
C LEU A 57 7.70 18.94 -1.94
N ALA A 58 8.27 17.93 -2.61
CA ALA A 58 9.13 18.14 -3.78
C ALA A 58 8.51 19.01 -4.90
N PRO A 59 7.20 18.91 -5.22
CA PRO A 59 6.55 19.83 -6.18
C PRO A 59 6.50 21.30 -5.75
N PHE A 60 6.60 21.62 -4.46
CA PHE A 60 6.72 23.00 -4.00
C PHE A 60 8.12 23.57 -4.24
N PHE A 61 9.12 22.72 -4.37
CA PHE A 61 10.52 23.08 -4.60
C PHE A 61 10.95 22.90 -6.06
N GLY A 62 10.00 22.78 -6.98
CA GLY A 62 10.23 22.79 -8.43
C GLY A 62 10.38 21.42 -9.09
N TRP A 63 10.39 20.32 -8.33
CA TRP A 63 10.33 18.98 -8.93
C TRP A 63 8.87 18.59 -9.17
N ASN A 64 8.35 18.98 -10.35
CA ASN A 64 6.92 19.05 -10.68
C ASN A 64 6.21 20.23 -9.97
N ARG A 65 4.87 20.30 -10.05
CA ARG A 65 4.03 21.35 -9.44
C ARG A 65 2.60 20.84 -9.24
N TYR A 66 1.88 21.42 -8.29
CA TYR A 66 0.46 21.16 -8.12
C TYR A 66 -0.37 22.13 -8.96
N VAL A 67 -1.26 21.60 -9.80
CA VAL A 67 -2.10 22.37 -10.73
C VAL A 67 -3.55 21.89 -10.71
N PRO A 68 -4.52 22.71 -11.12
CA PRO A 68 -5.87 22.25 -11.40
C PRO A 68 -5.88 21.11 -12.43
N GLU A 69 -6.68 20.08 -12.18
CA GLU A 69 -6.90 18.97 -13.10
C GLU A 69 -7.93 19.35 -14.18
N GLY A 70 -8.11 18.48 -15.18
CA GLY A 70 -8.96 18.75 -16.35
C GLY A 70 -10.43 19.08 -16.04
N ASN A 71 -10.91 18.75 -14.84
CA ASN A 71 -12.26 19.10 -14.37
C ASN A 71 -12.36 20.48 -13.70
N MET A 72 -11.22 21.17 -13.49
CA MET A 72 -11.10 22.48 -12.85
C MET A 72 -11.66 22.60 -11.41
N THR A 73 -12.17 21.51 -10.84
CA THR A 73 -12.70 21.44 -9.46
C THR A 73 -11.75 20.69 -8.53
N ALA A 74 -10.72 20.05 -9.09
CA ALA A 74 -9.69 19.40 -8.32
C ALA A 74 -8.27 19.80 -8.69
N CYS A 75 -7.35 19.61 -7.76
CA CYS A 75 -5.93 19.87 -7.96
C CYS A 75 -5.13 18.57 -7.80
N GLY A 76 -4.09 18.40 -8.61
CA GLY A 76 -3.23 17.22 -8.66
C GLY A 76 -1.81 17.58 -9.09
N THR A 77 -0.96 16.57 -9.25
CA THR A 77 0.37 16.73 -9.84
C THR A 77 0.27 17.04 -11.32
N ASP A 78 1.19 17.83 -11.86
CA ASP A 78 1.19 18.19 -13.27
C ASP A 78 1.68 17.02 -14.14
N TYR A 79 0.72 16.28 -14.69
CA TYR A 79 0.92 15.21 -15.68
C TYR A 79 0.77 15.67 -17.13
N LEU A 80 0.59 16.98 -17.38
CA LEU A 80 0.41 17.53 -18.74
C LEU A 80 1.69 18.20 -19.25
N THR A 81 2.53 18.72 -18.36
CA THR A 81 3.82 19.31 -18.73
C THR A 81 4.82 18.22 -19.13
N GLN A 82 5.45 18.42 -20.28
CA GLN A 82 6.25 17.37 -20.95
C GLN A 82 7.76 17.52 -20.73
N THR A 83 8.19 18.48 -19.91
CA THR A 83 9.58 18.61 -19.49
C THR A 83 10.00 17.37 -18.70
N TRP A 84 11.23 16.91 -18.90
CA TRP A 84 11.76 15.76 -18.16
C TRP A 84 11.69 15.97 -16.64
N LEU A 85 11.93 17.20 -16.15
CA LEU A 85 11.81 17.50 -14.72
C LEU A 85 10.43 17.10 -14.15
N SER A 86 9.34 17.55 -14.76
CA SER A 86 7.97 17.16 -14.33
C SER A 86 7.67 15.67 -14.55
N ARG A 87 8.07 15.09 -15.68
CA ARG A 87 7.80 13.67 -15.99
C ARG A 87 8.55 12.71 -15.05
N SER A 88 9.82 13.00 -14.75
CA SER A 88 10.65 12.18 -13.84
C SER A 88 10.03 12.06 -12.46
N TYR A 89 9.49 13.16 -11.93
CA TYR A 89 8.79 13.14 -10.65
C TYR A 89 7.66 12.11 -10.64
N ILE A 90 6.78 12.12 -11.65
CA ILE A 90 5.63 11.20 -11.70
C ILE A 90 6.09 9.75 -11.84
N ILE A 91 7.09 9.48 -12.68
CA ILE A 91 7.63 8.13 -12.87
C ILE A 91 8.23 7.61 -11.57
N ILE A 92 9.11 8.37 -10.94
CA ILE A 92 9.83 7.95 -9.75
C ILE A 92 8.87 7.87 -8.55
N TYR A 93 7.97 8.85 -8.40
CA TYR A 93 6.93 8.80 -7.38
C TYR A 93 6.05 7.56 -7.53
N ALA A 94 5.64 7.19 -8.75
CA ALA A 94 4.89 5.96 -8.98
C ALA A 94 5.69 4.69 -8.65
N ILE A 95 6.98 4.64 -8.97
CA ILE A 95 7.85 3.52 -8.58
C ILE A 95 7.81 3.35 -7.05
N PHE A 96 8.03 4.42 -6.30
CA PHE A 96 8.18 4.35 -4.85
C PHE A 96 6.86 4.31 -4.07
N VAL A 97 5.77 4.88 -4.59
CA VAL A 97 4.49 5.01 -3.86
C VAL A 97 3.42 4.07 -4.37
N TYR A 98 3.63 3.44 -5.53
CA TYR A 98 2.70 2.45 -6.06
C TYR A 98 3.37 1.08 -6.25
N TRP A 99 4.42 1.00 -7.09
CA TRP A 99 4.99 -0.29 -7.50
C TRP A 99 5.78 -0.99 -6.39
N THR A 100 6.67 -0.28 -5.69
CA THR A 100 7.44 -0.84 -4.58
C THR A 100 6.54 -1.35 -3.45
N PRO A 101 5.53 -0.58 -2.97
CA PRO A 101 4.52 -1.10 -2.05
C PRO A 101 3.79 -2.33 -2.58
N LEU A 102 3.29 -2.28 -3.82
CA LEU A 102 2.55 -3.39 -4.44
C LEU A 102 3.36 -4.68 -4.42
N LEU A 103 4.59 -4.64 -4.92
CA LEU A 103 5.47 -5.80 -4.99
C LEU A 103 5.84 -6.33 -3.60
N THR A 104 6.11 -5.44 -2.64
CA THR A 104 6.41 -5.82 -1.26
C THR A 104 5.23 -6.53 -0.62
N ILE A 105 4.02 -6.00 -0.80
CA ILE A 105 2.78 -6.60 -0.31
C ILE A 105 2.55 -7.97 -0.95
N ILE A 106 2.62 -8.07 -2.28
CA ILE A 106 2.44 -9.34 -3.01
C ILE A 106 3.43 -10.38 -2.50
N TYR A 107 4.70 -9.99 -2.33
CA TYR A 107 5.72 -10.85 -1.75
C TYR A 107 5.32 -11.32 -0.35
N SER A 108 5.05 -10.40 0.58
CA SER A 108 4.67 -10.73 1.96
C SER A 108 3.48 -11.68 2.02
N TYR A 109 2.40 -11.38 1.30
CA TYR A 109 1.19 -12.20 1.32
C TYR A 109 1.34 -13.55 0.64
N THR A 110 2.16 -13.66 -0.41
CA THR A 110 2.44 -14.96 -1.04
C THR A 110 3.04 -15.94 -0.04
N PHE A 111 4.00 -15.48 0.78
CA PHE A 111 4.62 -16.33 1.80
C PHE A 111 3.74 -16.54 3.02
N ILE A 112 2.94 -15.54 3.44
CA ILE A 112 1.95 -15.72 4.50
C ILE A 112 0.96 -16.82 4.12
N LEU A 113 0.42 -16.80 2.90
CA LEU A 113 -0.52 -17.82 2.43
C LEU A 113 0.11 -19.22 2.41
N LYS A 114 1.36 -19.34 1.94
CA LYS A 114 2.11 -20.60 2.00
C LYS A 114 2.27 -21.13 3.43
N ALA A 115 2.64 -20.25 4.37
CA ALA A 115 2.81 -20.61 5.78
C ALA A 115 1.48 -21.05 6.41
N VAL A 116 0.40 -20.34 6.10
CA VAL A 116 -0.97 -20.69 6.54
C VAL A 116 -1.40 -22.06 6.02
N SER A 117 -1.24 -22.33 4.72
CA SER A 117 -1.62 -23.63 4.16
C SER A 117 -0.82 -24.79 4.77
N ALA A 118 0.47 -24.57 5.07
CA ALA A 118 1.30 -25.56 5.77
C ALA A 118 0.82 -25.78 7.21
N HIS A 119 0.48 -24.71 7.93
CA HIS A 119 -0.03 -24.78 9.29
C HIS A 119 -1.38 -25.52 9.37
N GLU A 120 -2.32 -25.22 8.47
CA GLU A 120 -3.62 -25.89 8.39
C GLU A 120 -3.46 -27.39 8.09
N LYS A 121 -2.56 -27.76 7.17
CA LYS A 121 -2.25 -29.17 6.87
C LYS A 121 -1.69 -29.89 8.10
N ASN A 122 -0.72 -29.30 8.78
CA ASN A 122 -0.11 -29.88 9.97
C ASN A 122 -1.13 -30.05 11.11
N MET A 123 -2.00 -29.07 11.33
CA MET A 123 -3.10 -29.15 12.30
C MET A 123 -4.08 -30.28 11.98
N ARG A 124 -4.45 -30.45 10.70
CA ARG A 124 -5.32 -31.55 10.26
C ARG A 124 -4.66 -32.92 10.48
N GLU A 125 -3.35 -33.03 10.27
CA GLU A 125 -2.59 -34.26 10.52
C GLU A 125 -2.44 -34.55 12.02
N GLN A 126 -2.21 -33.53 12.86
CA GLN A 126 -2.17 -33.69 14.32
C GLN A 126 -3.53 -34.11 14.90
N ALA A 127 -4.63 -33.54 14.40
CA ALA A 127 -5.99 -33.93 14.80
C ALA A 127 -6.33 -35.39 14.46
N LYS A 128 -5.73 -35.96 13.41
CA LYS A 128 -5.87 -37.39 13.08
C LYS A 128 -5.07 -38.31 14.01
N LYS A 129 -3.97 -37.82 14.58
CA LYS A 129 -3.07 -38.60 15.45
C LYS A 129 -3.50 -38.57 16.93
N MET A 130 -4.23 -37.54 17.35
CA MET A 130 -4.70 -37.41 18.73
C MET A 130 -6.22 -37.39 18.77
N ASN A 131 -6.81 -38.46 19.32
CA ASN A 131 -8.26 -38.66 19.43
C ASN A 131 -8.87 -37.80 20.57
N VAL A 132 -8.55 -36.50 20.60
CA VAL A 132 -8.96 -35.57 21.65
C VAL A 132 -9.51 -34.31 20.99
N ALA A 133 -10.83 -34.11 21.12
CA ALA A 133 -11.57 -32.97 20.57
C ALA A 133 -11.21 -31.61 21.19
N SER A 134 -10.28 -31.55 22.15
CA SER A 134 -10.04 -30.39 23.00
C SER A 134 -8.57 -29.94 23.03
N LEU A 135 -7.99 -29.58 21.90
CA LEU A 135 -6.79 -28.73 21.89
C LEU A 135 -6.93 -27.68 20.79
N ARG A 136 -7.71 -26.63 21.04
CA ARG A 136 -7.28 -25.30 20.59
C ARG A 136 -6.07 -24.97 21.44
N SER A 137 -4.89 -25.40 21.02
CA SER A 137 -3.65 -24.89 21.61
C SER A 137 -3.69 -23.36 21.50
N GLN A 138 -3.20 -22.67 22.51
CA GLN A 138 -3.14 -21.20 22.50
C GLN A 138 -2.40 -20.69 21.25
N GLU A 139 -1.48 -21.50 20.71
CA GLU A 139 -0.77 -21.30 19.45
C GLU A 139 -1.67 -21.38 18.20
N ALA A 140 -2.60 -22.35 18.12
CA ALA A 140 -3.59 -22.41 17.05
C ALA A 140 -4.57 -21.21 17.11
N GLN A 141 -4.91 -20.75 18.32
CA GLN A 141 -5.74 -19.57 18.53
C GLN A 141 -5.05 -18.28 18.06
N ASN A 142 -3.77 -18.13 18.40
CA ASN A 142 -2.96 -16.98 18.01
C ASN A 142 -2.79 -16.95 16.49
N THR A 143 -2.47 -18.07 15.85
CA THR A 143 -2.34 -18.16 14.38
C THR A 143 -3.65 -17.82 13.66
N SER A 144 -4.80 -18.29 14.15
CA SER A 144 -6.10 -17.93 13.58
C SER A 144 -6.40 -16.43 13.68
N THR A 145 -6.01 -15.79 14.79
CA THR A 145 -6.14 -14.34 14.98
C THR A 145 -5.26 -13.58 13.99
N GLU A 146 -4.00 -14.00 13.87
CA GLU A 146 -3.03 -13.45 12.91
C GLU A 146 -3.51 -13.56 11.46
N MET A 147 -4.13 -14.69 11.10
CA MET A 147 -4.76 -14.86 9.78
C MET A 147 -5.93 -13.91 9.56
N LYS A 148 -6.78 -13.67 10.56
CA LYS A 148 -7.88 -12.69 10.44
C LYS A 148 -7.33 -11.29 10.20
N LEU A 149 -6.30 -10.90 10.94
CA LEU A 149 -5.63 -9.61 10.76
C LEU A 149 -5.02 -9.49 9.35
N ALA A 150 -4.36 -10.54 8.86
CA ALA A 150 -3.82 -10.57 7.51
C ALA A 150 -4.92 -10.40 6.43
N LYS A 151 -6.08 -11.06 6.59
CA LYS A 151 -7.24 -10.91 5.68
C LYS A 151 -7.81 -9.49 5.68
N VAL A 152 -8.00 -8.88 6.86
CA VAL A 152 -8.48 -7.50 6.97
C VAL A 152 -7.51 -6.53 6.30
N ALA A 153 -6.21 -6.70 6.54
CA ALA A 153 -5.19 -5.90 5.88
C ALA A 153 -5.20 -6.08 4.35
N LEU A 154 -5.44 -7.30 3.83
CA LEU A 154 -5.54 -7.52 2.38
C LEU A 154 -6.73 -6.76 1.76
N VAL A 155 -7.88 -6.72 2.43
CA VAL A 155 -9.07 -6.00 1.95
C VAL A 155 -8.78 -4.50 1.86
N THR A 156 -8.23 -3.91 2.91
CA THR A 156 -7.89 -2.47 2.93
C THR A 156 -6.88 -2.09 1.85
N ILE A 157 -5.85 -2.92 1.65
CA ILE A 157 -4.87 -2.74 0.57
C ILE A 157 -5.51 -2.81 -0.81
N SER A 158 -6.40 -3.79 -1.03
CA SER A 158 -7.05 -3.98 -2.33
C SER A 158 -7.93 -2.78 -2.69
N LEU A 159 -8.65 -2.22 -1.70
CA LEU A 159 -9.44 -1.00 -1.88
C LEU A 159 -8.55 0.20 -2.20
N TRP A 160 -7.39 0.32 -1.58
CA TRP A 160 -6.43 1.37 -1.91
C TRP A 160 -5.97 1.28 -3.35
N PHE A 161 -5.54 0.11 -3.82
CA PHE A 161 -5.13 -0.04 -5.22
C PHE A 161 -6.29 0.21 -6.19
N MET A 162 -7.49 -0.28 -5.89
CA MET A 162 -8.67 -0.01 -6.70
C MET A 162 -8.95 1.49 -6.83
N ALA A 163 -8.82 2.24 -5.74
CA ALA A 163 -9.05 3.67 -5.70
C ALA A 163 -7.97 4.49 -6.45
N TRP A 164 -6.70 4.11 -6.33
CA TRP A 164 -5.58 4.89 -6.86
C TRP A 164 -5.12 4.49 -8.27
N THR A 165 -5.43 3.28 -8.73
CA THR A 165 -5.03 2.79 -10.07
C THR A 165 -5.59 3.65 -11.22
N PRO A 166 -6.88 4.05 -11.23
CA PRO A 166 -7.39 4.93 -12.28
C PRO A 166 -6.61 6.24 -12.36
N TYR A 167 -6.24 6.81 -11.21
CA TYR A 167 -5.46 8.04 -11.13
C TYR A 167 -4.03 7.85 -11.67
N LEU A 168 -3.37 6.74 -11.32
CA LEU A 168 -2.06 6.38 -11.87
C LEU A 168 -2.10 6.30 -13.40
N VAL A 169 -3.12 5.61 -13.96
CA VAL A 169 -3.28 5.45 -15.41
C VAL A 169 -3.47 6.80 -16.10
N ILE A 170 -4.25 7.72 -15.52
CA ILE A 170 -4.44 9.08 -16.07
C ILE A 170 -3.12 9.85 -16.07
N ASN A 171 -2.36 9.81 -14.97
CA ASN A 171 -1.07 10.47 -14.87
C ASN A 171 -0.09 9.92 -15.92
N PHE A 172 -0.03 8.60 -16.08
CA PHE A 172 0.82 7.93 -17.07
C PHE A 172 0.39 8.28 -18.51
N THR A 173 -0.92 8.29 -18.77
CA THR A 173 -1.47 8.70 -20.06
C THR A 173 -1.05 10.13 -20.40
N GLY A 174 -1.05 11.04 -19.43
CA GLY A 174 -0.65 12.43 -19.58
C GLY A 174 0.84 12.61 -19.88
N ILE A 175 1.71 12.00 -19.07
CA ILE A 175 3.16 12.15 -19.23
C ILE A 175 3.67 11.52 -20.53
N PHE A 176 3.02 10.46 -21.02
CA PHE A 176 3.39 9.79 -22.27
C PHE A 176 2.58 10.25 -23.48
N LYS A 177 1.58 11.12 -23.31
CA LYS A 177 0.60 11.48 -24.35
C LYS A 177 0.00 10.26 -25.04
N ALA A 178 -0.27 9.21 -24.28
CA ALA A 178 -0.69 7.92 -24.84
C ALA A 178 -2.11 7.97 -25.46
N ALA A 179 -2.98 8.83 -24.93
CA ALA A 179 -4.33 9.05 -25.42
C ALA A 179 -4.86 10.44 -24.98
N PRO A 180 -5.90 10.98 -25.65
CA PRO A 180 -6.62 12.14 -25.15
C PRO A 180 -7.24 11.88 -23.78
N ILE A 181 -7.07 12.81 -22.84
CA ILE A 181 -7.63 12.71 -21.49
C ILE A 181 -8.95 13.50 -21.46
N SER A 182 -10.07 12.82 -21.25
CA SER A 182 -11.37 13.47 -21.11
C SER A 182 -11.56 14.05 -19.69
N PRO A 183 -12.29 15.17 -19.54
CA PRO A 183 -12.63 15.71 -18.22
C PRO A 183 -13.32 14.68 -17.32
N LEU A 184 -14.21 13.85 -17.87
CA LEU A 184 -14.92 12.80 -17.12
C LEU A 184 -13.96 11.76 -16.53
N ALA A 185 -12.94 11.33 -17.28
CA ALA A 185 -11.92 10.42 -16.77
C ALA A 185 -11.15 11.06 -15.60
N THR A 186 -10.80 12.35 -15.70
CA THR A 186 -10.13 13.07 -14.61
C THR A 186 -10.99 13.18 -13.36
N ILE A 187 -12.32 13.39 -13.50
CA ILE A 187 -13.25 13.45 -12.36
C ILE A 187 -13.23 12.14 -11.58
N TRP A 188 -13.45 11.01 -12.25
CA TRP A 188 -13.51 9.71 -11.59
C TRP A 188 -12.16 9.32 -10.97
N GLY A 189 -11.07 9.51 -11.69
CA GLY A 189 -9.73 9.26 -11.16
C GLY A 189 -9.43 10.09 -9.92
N SER A 190 -9.74 11.38 -9.95
CA SER A 190 -9.60 12.27 -8.80
C SER A 190 -10.48 11.85 -7.63
N LEU A 191 -11.75 11.54 -7.88
CA LEU A 191 -12.73 11.22 -6.85
C LEU A 191 -12.31 9.97 -6.07
N PHE A 192 -12.01 8.87 -6.77
CA PHE A 192 -11.60 7.63 -6.13
C PHE A 192 -10.33 7.80 -5.32
N ALA A 193 -9.31 8.48 -5.86
CA ALA A 193 -8.06 8.70 -5.17
C ALA A 193 -8.23 9.59 -3.92
N LYS A 194 -9.02 10.67 -4.03
CA LYS A 194 -9.07 11.71 -2.99
C LYS A 194 -10.16 11.49 -1.93
N ALA A 195 -11.19 10.72 -2.22
CA ALA A 195 -12.17 10.30 -1.21
C ALA A 195 -11.64 9.18 -0.31
N ASN A 196 -10.59 8.48 -0.74
CA ASN A 196 -9.95 7.38 0.00
C ASN A 196 -8.60 7.81 0.63
N ALA A 197 -8.29 9.11 0.61
CA ALA A 197 -7.06 9.68 1.14
C ALA A 197 -7.28 10.21 2.57
#